data_AF-A0A840TQ95-F1
#
_entry.id   AF-A0A840TQ95-F1
#
_cell.length_a   1.000
_cell.length_b   1.000
_cell.length_c   1.000
_cell.angle_alpha   90.00
_cell.angle_beta   90.00
_cell.angle_gamma   90.00
#
_symmetry.space_group_name_H-M   'P 1'
#
loop_
_entity.id
_entity.type
_entity.pdbx_description
1 polymer ?
#
loop_
_entity_poly.entity_id
_entity_poly.type
_entity_poly.pdbx_seq_one_letter_code
_entity_poly.pdbx_strand_id
1 'polypeptide(L)' 'MKIYRYKTKISESGSIQLPLNPALYDQEVEILILPKSLEKEQKLKAIDFITKWAGFLKSTPTDSTKYDYLMEKYK' A
#
# COMPACT_ATOMS: atom_id res chain seq x y z
N MET A 1 -30.59 -3.13 9.21
CA MET A 1 -29.55 -4.19 9.17
C MET A 1 -28.26 -3.63 9.74
N LYS A 2 -27.66 -4.26 10.76
CA LYS A 2 -26.37 -3.84 11.33
C LYS A 2 -25.31 -4.88 10.94
N ILE A 3 -24.18 -4.41 10.43
CA ILE A 3 -23.07 -5.27 10.01
C ILE A 3 -21.97 -5.12 11.05
N TYR A 4 -21.53 -6.24 11.60
CA TYR A 4 -20.39 -6.29 12.51
C TYR A 4 -19.19 -6.90 11.76
N ARG A 5 -18.05 -6.21 11.79
CA ARG A 5 -16.82 -6.70 11.15
C ARG A 5 -15.78 -6.99 12.22
N TYR A 6 -15.45 -8.27 12.38
CA TYR A 6 -14.37 -8.72 13.26
C TYR A 6 -13.16 -9.12 12.42
N LYS A 7 -11.96 -8.72 12.88
CA LYS A 7 -10.68 -9.22 12.33
C LYS A 7 -10.15 -10.24 13.31
N THR A 8 -10.31 -11.52 13.00
CA THR A 8 -9.84 -12.63 13.84
C THR A 8 -9.23 -13.75 13.00
N LYS A 9 -8.51 -14.64 13.65
CA LYS A 9 -7.90 -15.83 13.04
C LYS A 9 -8.74 -17.05 13.43
N ILE A 10 -8.93 -17.97 12.49
CA ILE A 10 -9.50 -19.28 12.77
C ILE A 10 -8.43 -20.10 13.51
N SER A 11 -8.80 -20.69 14.64
CA SER A 11 -7.90 -21.56 15.41
C SER A 11 -7.56 -22.83 14.62
N GLU A 12 -6.53 -23.56 15.04
CA GLU A 12 -6.14 -24.83 14.39
C GLU A 12 -7.23 -25.90 14.53
N SER A 13 -8.07 -25.81 15.56
CA SER A 13 -9.23 -26.69 15.75
C SER A 13 -10.47 -26.26 14.94
N GLY A 14 -10.36 -25.20 14.14
CA GLY A 14 -11.46 -24.70 13.30
C GLY A 14 -12.46 -23.81 14.03
N SER A 15 -12.17 -23.39 15.27
CA SER A 15 -13.05 -22.50 16.04
C SER A 15 -12.77 -21.01 15.77
N ILE A 16 -13.84 -20.21 15.78
CA ILE A 16 -13.78 -18.74 15.70
C ILE A 16 -14.28 -18.18 17.03
N GLN A 17 -13.44 -17.38 17.69
CA GLN A 17 -13.84 -16.66 18.90
C GLN A 17 -14.39 -15.28 18.51
N LEU A 18 -15.67 -15.07 18.78
CA LEU A 18 -16.32 -13.78 18.63
C LEU A 18 -16.30 -13.03 19.97
N PRO A 19 -16.05 -11.71 19.98
CA PRO A 19 -16.21 -10.90 21.19
C PRO A 19 -17.64 -10.97 21.72
N LEU A 20 -17.78 -10.97 23.04
CA LEU A 20 -19.09 -10.95 23.70
C LEU A 20 -19.84 -9.67 23.31
N ASN A 21 -21.00 -9.83 22.67
CA ASN A 21 -21.85 -8.71 22.30
C ASN A 21 -23.31 -9.02 22.67
N PRO A 22 -23.82 -8.46 23.79
CA PRO A 22 -25.19 -8.70 24.25
C PRO A 22 -26.27 -8.35 23.23
N ALA A 23 -25.98 -7.46 22.27
CA ALA A 23 -26.93 -7.09 21.23
C ALA A 23 -27.23 -8.21 20.21
N LEU A 24 -26.45 -9.30 20.24
CA LEU A 24 -26.57 -10.45 19.34
C LEU A 24 -27.11 -11.70 20.05
N TYR A 25 -27.51 -11.61 21.32
CA TYR A 25 -28.04 -12.76 22.07
C TYR A 25 -29.37 -13.22 21.48
N ASP A 26 -29.52 -14.56 21.38
CA ASP A 26 -30.69 -15.25 20.84
C ASP A 26 -31.12 -14.81 19.44
N GLN A 27 -30.19 -14.28 18.65
CA GLN A 27 -30.41 -13.89 17.26
C GLN A 27 -29.77 -14.87 16.30
N GLU A 28 -30.51 -15.28 15.26
CA GLU A 28 -29.95 -15.95 14.11
C GLU A 28 -29.10 -14.95 13.30
N VAL A 29 -27.85 -15.32 13.03
CA VAL A 29 -26.89 -14.45 12.35
C VAL A 29 -26.21 -15.19 11.20
N GLU A 30 -25.92 -14.47 10.14
CA GLU A 30 -25.10 -14.96 9.02
C GLU A 30 -23.64 -14.57 9.24
N ILE A 31 -22.71 -15.51 9.02
CA ILE A 31 -21.27 -15.29 9.18
C ILE A 31 -20.59 -15.41 7.81
N LEU A 32 -19.96 -14.33 7.36
CA LEU A 32 -19.15 -14.31 6.14
C LEU A 32 -17.66 -14.39 6.50
N ILE A 33 -16.99 -15.45 6.07
CA ILE A 33 -15.55 -15.66 6.28
C ILE A 33 -14.79 -15.29 5.00
N LEU A 34 -13.95 -14.26 5.09
CA LEU A 34 -13.08 -13.83 4.00
C LEU A 34 -11.62 -14.12 4.37
N PRO A 35 -10.98 -15.15 3.79
CA PRO A 35 -9.58 -15.44 4.07
C PRO A 35 -8.73 -14.27 3.60
N LYS A 36 -7.99 -13.65 4.54
CA LYS A 36 -7.07 -12.57 4.21
C LYS A 36 -5.78 -13.20 3.72
N SER A 37 -5.41 -12.97 2.45
CA SER A 37 -4.05 -13.22 2.02
C SER A 37 -3.13 -12.30 2.83
N LEU A 38 -2.11 -12.88 3.46
CA LEU A 38 -0.98 -12.09 3.92
C LEU A 38 -0.30 -11.61 2.65
N GLU A 39 -0.70 -10.44 2.15
CA GLU A 39 0.16 -9.69 1.27
C GLU A 39 1.47 -9.55 2.01
N LYS A 40 2.49 -10.27 1.55
CA LYS A 40 3.85 -10.02 1.98
C LYS A 40 4.08 -8.55 1.67
N GLU A 41 4.14 -7.71 2.69
CA GLU A 41 4.61 -6.35 2.52
C GLU A 41 5.94 -6.47 1.80
N GLN A 42 5.95 -6.10 0.51
CA GLN A 42 7.17 -5.99 -0.23
C GLN A 42 7.93 -4.88 0.48
N LYS A 43 8.96 -5.24 1.25
CA LYS A 43 9.89 -4.28 1.81
C LYS A 43 10.54 -3.58 0.63
N LEU A 44 9.97 -2.45 0.22
CA LEU A 44 10.52 -1.59 -0.82
C LEU A 44 11.92 -1.20 -0.34
N LYS A 45 12.96 -1.68 -1.04
CA LYS A 45 14.32 -1.29 -0.70
C LYS A 45 14.47 0.17 -1.13
N ALA A 46 15.22 0.95 -0.36
CA ALA A 46 15.53 2.35 -0.73
C ALA A 46 16.12 2.46 -2.15
N ILE A 47 16.81 1.42 -2.60
CA ILE A 47 17.35 1.28 -3.96
C ILE A 47 16.24 1.25 -5.01
N ASP A 48 15.12 0.56 -4.76
CA ASP A 48 13.99 0.48 -5.70
C ASP A 48 13.30 1.85 -5.84
N PHE A 49 13.24 2.60 -4.74
CA PHE A 49 12.77 3.99 -4.73
C PHE A 49 13.71 4.88 -5.56
N ILE A 50 15.01 4.89 -5.25
CA ILE A 50 15.99 5.71 -5.99
C ILE A 50 15.96 5.38 -7.48
N THR A 51 15.90 4.10 -7.86
CA THR A 51 15.87 3.68 -9.27
C THR A 51 14.63 4.21 -10.00
N LYS A 52 13.45 4.17 -9.35
CA LYS A 52 12.21 4.69 -9.93
C LYS A 52 12.22 6.22 -10.12
N TRP A 53 12.90 6.94 -9.24
CA TRP A 53 12.85 8.41 -9.19
C TRP A 53 14.09 9.10 -9.78
N ALA A 54 15.24 8.43 -9.86
CA ALA A 54 16.47 8.97 -10.46
C ALA A 54 16.35 9.18 -11.98
N GLY A 55 15.39 8.51 -12.64
CA GLY A 55 15.06 8.77 -14.04
C GLY A 55 14.63 10.22 -14.31
N PHE A 56 14.06 10.92 -13.32
CA PHE A 56 13.69 12.34 -13.40
C PHE A 56 14.90 13.28 -13.24
N LEU A 57 15.98 12.80 -12.63
CA LEU A 57 17.19 13.58 -12.34
C LEU A 57 18.30 13.34 -13.37
N LYS A 58 17.99 12.70 -14.51
CA LYS A 58 18.94 12.66 -15.62
C LYS A 58 19.32 14.09 -15.98
N SER A 59 20.57 14.44 -15.73
CA SER A 59 21.14 15.70 -16.18
C SER A 59 20.97 15.75 -17.69
N THR A 60 20.05 16.58 -18.17
CA THR A 60 20.20 17.14 -19.50
C THR A 60 21.61 17.76 -19.54
N PRO A 61 22.37 17.60 -20.64
CA PRO A 61 23.69 18.21 -20.74
C PRO A 61 23.52 19.73 -20.71
N THR A 62 23.58 20.32 -19.52
CA THR A 62 23.33 21.74 -19.27
C THR A 62 24.45 22.60 -19.87
N ASP A 63 25.62 22.01 -20.15
CA ASP A 63 26.77 22.72 -20.70
C ASP A 63 26.52 23.20 -22.13
N SER A 64 25.85 22.41 -22.98
CA SER A 64 25.54 22.85 -24.35
C SER A 64 24.46 23.93 -24.36
N THR A 65 23.41 23.75 -23.56
CA THR A 65 22.30 24.73 -23.48
C THR A 65 22.73 26.07 -22.90
N LYS A 66 23.64 26.08 -21.91
CA LYS A 66 24.21 27.32 -21.37
C LYS A 66 25.14 28.00 -22.39
N TYR A 67 25.93 27.23 -23.12
CA TYR A 67 26.80 27.75 -24.17
C TYR A 67 25.98 28.41 -25.29
N ASP A 68 24.95 27.73 -25.79
CA ASP A 68 24.08 28.24 -26.87
C ASP A 68 23.37 29.54 -26.45
N TYR A 69 22.83 29.59 -25.22
CA TYR A 69 22.19 30.78 -24.68
C TYR A 69 23.13 31.98 -24.58
N LEU A 70 24.36 31.76 -24.10
CA LEU A 70 25.35 32.84 -24.00
C LEU A 70 25.77 33.33 -25.39
N MET A 71 25.90 32.42 -26.36
CA MET A 71 26.31 32.78 -27.71
C MET A 71 25.22 33.56 -28.46
N GLU A 72 23.95 33.26 -28.23
CA GLU A 72 22.82 34.01 -28.79
C GLU A 72 22.69 35.40 -28.15
N LYS A 73 22.89 35.51 -26.83
CA LYS A 73 22.70 36.78 -26.09
C LYS A 73 23.76 37.83 -26.38
N TYR A 74 25.01 37.42 -26.65
CA TYR A 74 26.14 38.31 -26.84
C TYR A 74 26.58 38.44 -28.31
N LYS A 75 25.73 38.02 -29.25
CA LYS A 75 25.88 38.31 -30.68
C LYS A 75 25.32 39.68 -31.06
#